data_AF-A0A5R2NB12-F1
#
_entry.id   AF-A0A5R2NB12-F1
#
_cell.length_a   1.000
_cell.length_b   1.000
_cell.length_c   1.000
_cell.angle_alpha   90.00
_cell.angle_beta   90.00
_cell.angle_gamma   90.00
#
_symmetry.space_group_name_H-M   'P 1'
#
loop_
_entity.id
_entity.type
_entity.pdbx_description
1 polymer ?
#
loop_
_entity_poly.entity_id
_entity_poly.type
_entity_poly.pdbx_seq_one_letter_code
_entity_poly.pdbx_strand_id
1 'polypeptide(L)'
;VDETQRDELIPDKSERIAEKLGRLLPHLDTRPEFAWTGSFGTTTTGLPCIGAIPRHPRIHAVMGYGGNGITFSRIAAEIVPASIRGLEDTDASLFAFNR
;
A
#
# COMPACT_ATOMS: atom_id res chain seq x y z
N VAL A 1 -14.20 1.07 -9.28
CA VAL A 1 -14.99 0.79 -8.07
C VAL A 1 -16.00 1.91 -7.96
N ASP A 2 -17.28 1.59 -7.83
CA ASP A 2 -18.31 2.61 -7.59
C ASP A 2 -18.09 3.20 -6.19
N GLU A 3 -17.85 4.50 -6.13
CA GLU A 3 -17.56 5.21 -4.89
C GLU A 3 -18.76 5.24 -3.95
N THR A 4 -19.97 5.29 -4.51
CA THR A 4 -21.23 5.29 -3.74
C THR A 4 -21.38 3.97 -3.00
N GLN A 5 -21.30 2.85 -3.73
CA GLN A 5 -21.38 1.51 -3.13
C GLN A 5 -20.27 1.26 -2.10
N ARG A 6 -19.07 1.83 -2.31
CA ARG A 6 -17.97 1.75 -1.34
C ARG A 6 -18.30 2.51 -0.06
N ASP A 7 -18.85 3.71 -0.17
CA ASP A 7 -19.10 4.60 0.97
C ASP A 7 -20.29 4.15 1.81
N GLU A 8 -21.29 3.54 1.18
CA GLU A 8 -22.41 2.88 1.86
C GLU A 8 -21.96 1.79 2.86
N LEU A 9 -20.76 1.21 2.68
CA LEU A 9 -20.20 0.20 3.59
C LEU A 9 -19.49 0.79 4.81
N ILE A 10 -19.22 2.10 4.86
CA ILE A 10 -18.44 2.72 5.93
C ILE A 10 -19.12 2.58 7.31
N PRO A 11 -20.44 2.84 7.47
CA PRO A 11 -21.09 2.76 8.78
C PRO A 11 -20.97 1.36 9.41
N ASP A 12 -21.45 0.33 8.70
CA ASP A 12 -21.46 -1.06 9.16
C ASP A 12 -20.04 -1.58 9.47
N LYS A 13 -19.05 -1.21 8.65
CA LYS A 13 -17.66 -1.63 8.88
C LYS A 13 -17.04 -0.94 10.09
N SER A 14 -17.36 0.34 10.31
CA SER A 14 -16.85 1.11 11.44
C SER A 14 -17.38 0.56 12.76
N GLU A 15 -18.69 0.25 12.83
CA GLU A 15 -19.31 -0.39 14.00
C GLU A 15 -18.67 -1.75 14.29
N ARG A 16 -18.49 -2.60 13.26
CA ARG A 16 -17.81 -3.90 13.42
C ARG A 16 -16.37 -3.78 13.93
N ILE A 17 -15.65 -2.72 13.57
CA ILE A 17 -14.30 -2.47 14.09
C ILE A 17 -14.38 -2.04 15.56
N ALA A 18 -15.29 -1.14 15.91
CA ALA A 18 -15.50 -0.68 17.30
C ALA A 18 -15.88 -1.83 18.24
N GLU A 19 -16.76 -2.74 17.81
CA GLU A 19 -17.13 -3.94 18.58
C GLU A 19 -15.93 -4.86 18.81
N LYS A 20 -15.15 -5.14 17.77
CA LYS A 20 -13.96 -5.98 17.87
C LYS A 20 -12.91 -5.35 18.78
N LEU A 21 -12.71 -4.04 18.68
CA LEU A 21 -11.80 -3.32 19.56
C LEU A 21 -12.27 -3.39 21.01
N GLY A 22 -13.57 -3.24 21.28
CA GLY A 22 -14.13 -3.33 22.63
C GLY A 22 -13.96 -4.72 23.24
N ARG A 23 -14.04 -5.78 22.43
CA ARG A 23 -13.73 -7.16 22.88
C ARG A 23 -12.25 -7.34 23.22
N LEU A 24 -11.35 -6.69 22.48
CA LEU A 24 -9.89 -6.78 22.71
C LEU A 24 -9.42 -5.91 23.87
N LEU A 25 -10.01 -4.72 24.03
CA LEU A 25 -9.63 -3.71 25.02
C LEU A 25 -10.88 -3.17 25.74
N PRO A 26 -11.46 -3.93 26.70
CA PRO A 26 -12.78 -3.63 27.28
C PRO A 26 -12.88 -2.35 28.10
N HIS A 27 -11.74 -1.74 28.45
CA HIS A 27 -11.68 -0.53 29.28
C HIS A 27 -11.56 0.76 28.45
N LEU A 28 -11.50 0.66 27.12
CA LEU A 28 -11.42 1.82 26.23
C LEU A 28 -12.82 2.22 25.72
N ASP A 29 -13.01 3.52 25.51
CA ASP A 29 -14.10 4.02 24.66
C ASP A 29 -13.73 3.76 23.20
N THR A 30 -14.52 2.94 22.52
CA THR A 30 -14.23 2.51 21.14
C THR A 30 -15.07 3.23 20.09
N ARG A 31 -15.77 4.31 20.45
CA ARG A 31 -16.52 5.14 19.51
C ARG A 31 -15.58 5.78 18.47
N PRO A 32 -15.79 5.57 17.16
CA PRO A 32 -14.98 6.22 16.14
C PRO A 32 -15.18 7.74 16.12
N GLU A 33 -14.09 8.50 16.22
CA GLU A 33 -14.13 9.97 16.03
C GLU A 33 -14.23 10.33 14.54
N PHE A 34 -13.59 9.52 13.69
CA PHE A 34 -13.59 9.67 12.24
C PHE A 34 -13.76 8.31 11.57
N ALA A 35 -14.46 8.29 10.43
CA ALA A 35 -14.61 7.12 9.58
C ALA A 35 -14.39 7.51 8.12
N TRP A 36 -13.53 6.77 7.43
CA TRP A 36 -13.24 6.94 6.01
C TRP A 36 -12.76 5.60 5.45
N THR A 37 -12.68 5.53 4.13
CA THR A 37 -12.19 4.34 3.42
C THR A 37 -11.32 4.74 2.25
N GLY A 38 -10.44 3.83 1.84
CA GLY A 38 -9.54 4.01 0.71
C GLY A 38 -9.62 2.82 -0.23
N SER A 39 -9.38 3.08 -1.51
CA SER A 39 -9.20 2.01 -2.50
C SER A 39 -7.77 1.50 -2.44
N PHE A 40 -7.60 0.18 -2.42
CA PHE A 40 -6.30 -0.47 -2.48
C PHE A 40 -6.14 -1.21 -3.80
N GLY A 41 -5.03 -0.96 -4.49
CA GLY A 41 -4.56 -1.83 -5.56
C GLY A 41 -3.73 -2.98 -4.99
N THR A 42 -3.85 -4.16 -5.60
CA THR A 42 -3.11 -5.36 -5.23
C THR A 42 -2.36 -5.90 -6.44
N THR A 43 -1.18 -6.48 -6.22
CA THR A 43 -0.49 -7.32 -7.20
C THR A 43 -0.77 -8.80 -6.90
N THR A 44 -0.52 -9.68 -7.87
CA THR A 44 -0.69 -11.13 -7.70
C THR A 44 0.12 -11.69 -6.52
N THR A 45 1.29 -11.13 -6.24
CA THR A 45 2.17 -11.58 -5.16
C THR A 45 2.04 -10.76 -3.86
N GLY A 46 1.24 -9.70 -3.87
CA GLY A 46 1.15 -8.75 -2.75
C GLY A 46 2.38 -7.83 -2.58
N LEU A 47 3.46 -8.05 -3.34
CA LEU A 47 4.66 -7.21 -3.34
C LEU A 47 4.51 -6.03 -4.31
N PRO A 48 5.09 -4.85 -4.00
CA PRO A 48 5.07 -3.70 -4.89
C PRO A 48 5.92 -3.97 -6.14
N CYS A 49 5.72 -3.17 -7.18
CA CYS A 49 6.66 -3.13 -8.31
C CYS A 49 7.40 -1.80 -8.28
N ILE A 50 8.73 -1.85 -8.24
CA ILE A 50 9.62 -0.69 -8.08
C ILE A 50 10.75 -0.83 -9.10
N GLY A 51 10.98 0.20 -9.90
CA GLY A 51 12.13 0.27 -10.79
C GLY A 51 11.80 0.82 -12.17
N ALA A 52 12.72 0.62 -13.11
CA ALA A 52 12.56 1.07 -14.48
C ALA A 52 11.47 0.27 -15.20
N ILE A 53 10.64 0.97 -15.98
CA ILE A 53 9.59 0.34 -16.78
C ILE A 53 10.24 -0.44 -17.93
N PRO A 54 9.84 -1.70 -18.19
CA PRO A 54 10.39 -2.49 -19.30
C PRO A 54 10.31 -1.72 -20.62
N ARG A 55 11.42 -1.69 -21.36
CA ARG A 55 11.63 -0.92 -22.62
C ARG A 55 11.67 0.61 -22.46
N HIS A 56 11.60 1.14 -21.24
CA HIS A 56 11.68 2.57 -20.94
C HIS A 56 12.65 2.83 -19.77
N PRO A 57 13.97 2.66 -19.95
CA PRO A 57 14.95 2.65 -18.86
C PRO A 57 15.12 3.98 -18.13
N ARG A 58 14.61 5.08 -18.69
CA ARG A 58 14.63 6.43 -18.10
C ARG A 58 13.31 6.81 -17.43
N ILE A 59 12.38 5.86 -17.31
CA ILE A 59 11.09 6.04 -16.65
C ILE A 59 11.02 5.01 -15.53
N HIS A 60 10.94 5.50 -14.30
CA HIS A 60 10.78 4.68 -13.10
C HIS A 60 9.36 4.78 -12.60
N ALA A 61 8.84 3.67 -12.10
CA ALA A 61 7.55 3.61 -11.44
C ALA A 61 7.68 2.96 -10.07
N VAL A 62 6.96 3.52 -9.10
CA VAL A 62 6.83 3.00 -7.74
C VAL A 62 5.36 2.63 -7.53
N MET A 63 5.03 1.38 -7.83
CA MET A 63 3.69 0.84 -7.66
C MET A 63 3.59 0.17 -6.29
N GLY A 64 3.34 0.97 -5.25
CA GLY A 64 3.22 0.59 -3.84
C GLY A 64 1.95 -0.20 -3.48
N TYR A 65 1.47 -1.05 -4.40
CA TYR A 65 0.30 -1.90 -4.21
C TYR A 65 0.54 -2.95 -3.10
N GLY A 66 -0.57 -3.48 -2.56
CA GLY A 66 -0.52 -4.49 -1.48
C GLY A 66 -0.70 -3.92 -0.07
N GLY A 67 -1.12 -2.65 0.07
CA GLY A 67 -1.48 -2.05 1.37
C GLY A 67 -0.30 -1.69 2.28
N ASN A 68 0.94 -1.87 1.80
CA ASN A 68 2.18 -1.66 2.57
C ASN A 68 3.01 -0.49 2.03
N GLY A 69 2.37 0.47 1.36
CA GLY A 69 3.03 1.58 0.66
C GLY A 69 3.96 2.41 1.55
N ILE A 70 3.63 2.56 2.85
CA ILE A 70 4.48 3.29 3.81
C ILE A 70 5.84 2.58 3.95
N THR A 71 5.84 1.28 4.24
CA THR A 71 7.07 0.50 4.40
C THR A 71 7.90 0.47 3.10
N PHE A 72 7.24 0.16 1.99
CA PHE A 72 7.92 0.02 0.70
C PHE A 72 8.35 1.36 0.08
N SER A 73 7.78 2.49 0.51
CA SER A 73 8.23 3.82 0.06
C SER A 73 9.68 4.09 0.44
N ARG A 74 10.13 3.58 1.59
CA ARG A 74 11.53 3.74 2.02
C ARG A 74 12.48 2.96 1.13
N ILE A 75 12.15 1.70 0.83
CA ILE A 75 12.91 0.84 -0.08
C ILE A 75 12.93 1.46 -1.49
N ALA A 76 11.80 1.98 -1.97
CA ALA A 76 11.73 2.67 -3.26
C ALA A 76 12.64 3.92 -3.32
N ALA A 77 12.76 4.64 -2.20
CA ALA A 77 13.63 5.81 -2.07
C ALA A 77 15.13 5.46 -2.09
N GLU A 78 15.50 4.19 -1.99
CA GLU A 78 16.88 3.69 -2.12
C GLU A 78 17.11 3.14 -3.53
N ILE A 79 16.22 2.26 -4.00
CA ILE A 79 16.29 1.63 -5.34
C ILE A 79 16.26 2.67 -6.48
N VAL A 80 15.34 3.64 -6.45
CA VAL A 80 15.15 4.56 -7.58
C VAL A 80 16.36 5.48 -7.77
N PRO A 81 16.88 6.17 -6.73
CA PRO A 81 18.09 6.99 -6.87
C PRO A 81 19.33 6.18 -7.24
N ALA A 82 19.51 4.97 -6.71
CA ALA A 82 20.62 4.09 -7.10
C ALA A 82 20.55 3.79 -8.60
N SER A 83 19.38 3.35 -9.09
CA SER A 83 19.16 3.08 -10.51
C SER A 83 19.42 4.30 -11.40
N ILE A 84 18.97 5.49 -10.99
CA ILE A 84 19.21 6.75 -11.75
C ILE A 84 20.70 7.07 -11.85
N ARG A 85 21.49 6.76 -10.81
CA ARG A 85 22.95 6.97 -10.78
C ARG A 85 23.73 5.86 -11.48
N GLY A 86 23.06 4.86 -12.05
CA GLY A 86 23.70 3.68 -12.63
C GLY A 86 24.30 2.73 -11.59
N LEU A 87 23.82 2.81 -10.34
CA LEU A 87 24.19 1.91 -9.25
C LEU A 87 23.13 0.81 -9.11
N GLU A 88 23.56 -0.34 -8.61
CA GLU A 88 22.68 -1.46 -8.29
C GLU A 88 22.35 -1.44 -6.79
N ASP A 89 21.07 -1.63 -6.47
CA ASP A 89 20.57 -1.82 -5.12
C ASP A 89 20.30 -3.31 -4.90
N THR A 90 20.67 -3.84 -3.73
CA THR A 90 20.57 -5.27 -3.42
C THR A 90 19.14 -5.79 -3.50
N ASP A 91 18.15 -4.95 -3.17
CA ASP A 91 16.75 -5.33 -3.14
C ASP A 91 16.04 -5.12 -4.48
N ALA A 92 16.70 -4.48 -5.46
CA ALA A 92 16.07 -4.08 -6.73
C ALA A 92 15.40 -5.25 -7.47
N SER A 93 16.04 -6.42 -7.48
CA SER A 93 15.53 -7.61 -8.17
C SER A 93 14.23 -8.16 -7.58
N LEU A 94 13.99 -7.98 -6.28
CA LEU A 94 12.79 -8.46 -5.59
C LEU A 94 11.53 -7.70 -6.04
N PHE A 95 11.70 -6.44 -6.44
CA PHE A 95 10.62 -5.52 -6.76
C PHE A 95 10.54 -5.18 -8.25
N ALA A 96 11.43 -5.71 -9.08
CA ALA A 96 11.46 -5.42 -10.51
C ALA A 96 10.16 -5.83 -11.23
N PHE A 97 9.85 -5.12 -12.32
CA PHE A 97 8.65 -5.36 -13.13
C PHE A 97 8.61 -6.71 -13.85
N ASN A 98 9.76 -7.34 -14.03
CA ASN A 98 9.97 -8.59 -14.76
C ASN A 98 10.41 -9.75 -13.85
N ARG A 99 10.01 -9.71 -12.57
CA ARG A 99 10.24 -10.79 -11.61
C ARG A 99 9.44 -12.06 -11.95
#